data_AF-X0W274-F1
#
_entry.id   AF-X0W274-F1
#
_cell.length_a   1.000
_cell.length_b   1.000
_cell.length_c   1.000
_cell.angle_alpha   90.00
_cell.angle_beta   90.00
_cell.angle_gamma   90.00
#
_symmetry.space_group_name_H-M   'P 1'
#
loop_
_entity.id
_entity.type
_entity.pdbx_description
1 polymer ?
#
loop_
_entity_poly.entity_id
_entity_poly.type
_entity_poly.pdbx_seq_one_letter_code
_entity_poly.pdbx_strand_id
1 'polypeptide(L)'
;MQMIFENGTIITVDERRRVIEDGAVVVDGDRIAAVGKREEMKRRFPDYERYDAKGGIILPGLVDCHVHMSQALIRGCADNLALVDWLKRVWRCQGNFSEEDGKVAAELCILEMIKSGTTAFVETMIASRYGFNGIAQAVDDSGIRAALSKIVMDNPGFGGEYGIMYPGQVEEKEPSISEALAMHEKWQGAAEG
;
A
#
# COMPACT_ATOMS: atom_id res chain seq x y z
N MET A 1 -19.65 8.61 -7.74
CA MET A 1 -20.11 9.24 -6.50
C MET A 1 -20.20 10.75 -6.72
N GLN A 2 -21.22 11.46 -6.23
CA GLN A 2 -21.32 12.92 -6.30
C GLN A 2 -21.52 13.49 -4.90
N MET A 3 -20.44 13.98 -4.29
CA MET A 3 -20.40 14.30 -2.86
C MET A 3 -19.59 15.56 -2.54
N ILE A 4 -19.99 16.28 -1.50
CA ILE A 4 -19.27 17.39 -0.89
C ILE A 4 -18.89 16.99 0.54
N PHE A 5 -17.59 16.94 0.85
CA PHE A 5 -17.09 16.90 2.21
C PHE A 5 -16.90 18.35 2.68
N GLU A 6 -17.80 18.84 3.53
CA GLU A 6 -17.86 20.26 3.93
C GLU A 6 -17.53 20.50 5.40
N ASN A 7 -17.32 21.77 5.77
CA ASN A 7 -17.16 22.24 7.16
C ASN A 7 -15.91 21.68 7.87
N GLY A 8 -14.94 21.18 7.11
CA GLY A 8 -13.64 20.73 7.61
C GLY A 8 -12.56 21.80 7.44
N THR A 9 -11.43 21.62 8.13
CA THR A 9 -10.19 22.34 7.80
C THR A 9 -9.43 21.54 6.75
N ILE A 10 -9.26 22.10 5.56
CA ILE A 10 -8.61 21.41 4.44
C ILE A 10 -7.13 21.79 4.40
N ILE A 11 -6.26 20.78 4.46
CA ILE A 11 -4.83 20.91 4.18
C ILE A 11 -4.60 20.41 2.76
N THR A 12 -4.47 21.32 1.80
CA THR A 12 -4.51 20.96 0.37
C THR A 12 -3.25 20.26 -0.14
N VAL A 13 -2.09 20.56 0.45
CA VAL A 13 -0.76 20.16 -0.03
C VAL A 13 -0.48 20.61 -1.48
N ASP A 14 -1.28 21.53 -2.03
CA ASP A 14 -1.05 22.09 -3.36
C ASP A 14 0.18 23.00 -3.39
N GLU A 15 0.57 23.48 -4.57
CA GLU A 15 1.76 24.33 -4.76
C GLU A 15 1.77 25.58 -3.87
N ARG A 16 0.58 26.08 -3.50
CA ARG A 16 0.40 27.27 -2.66
C ARG A 16 0.31 26.93 -1.17
N ARG A 17 0.33 25.64 -0.80
CA ARG A 17 0.24 25.12 0.57
C ARG A 17 -0.96 25.70 1.31
N ARG A 18 -2.10 25.82 0.62
CA ARG A 18 -3.30 26.44 1.19
C ARG A 18 -3.83 25.61 2.35
N VAL A 19 -4.18 26.30 3.44
CA VAL A 19 -5.04 25.80 4.51
C VAL A 19 -6.36 26.54 4.42
N ILE A 20 -7.46 25.80 4.27
CA ILE A 20 -8.79 26.36 4.09
C ILE A 20 -9.66 25.95 5.26
N GLU A 21 -9.79 26.84 6.23
CA GLU A 21 -10.80 26.72 7.29
C GLU A 21 -12.21 26.89 6.72
N ASP A 22 -13.21 26.24 7.31
CA ASP A 22 -14.58 26.18 6.75
C ASP A 22 -14.56 25.83 5.24
N GLY A 23 -13.77 24.80 4.92
CA GLY A 23 -13.53 24.35 3.57
C GLY A 23 -14.53 23.29 3.13
N ALA A 24 -14.59 23.08 1.81
CA ALA A 24 -15.23 21.93 1.22
C ALA A 24 -14.41 21.33 0.06
N VAL A 25 -14.42 20.00 -0.03
CA VAL A 25 -13.90 19.22 -1.16
C VAL A 25 -15.09 18.61 -1.89
N VAL A 26 -15.19 18.86 -3.19
CA VAL A 26 -16.23 18.30 -4.07
C VAL A 26 -15.63 17.14 -4.86
N VAL A 27 -16.27 15.99 -4.80
CA VAL A 27 -15.91 14.78 -5.53
C VAL A 27 -17.00 14.45 -6.54
N ASP A 28 -16.59 14.19 -7.78
CA ASP A 28 -17.45 13.72 -8.87
C ASP A 28 -16.82 12.48 -9.50
N GLY A 29 -17.54 11.36 -9.46
CA GLY A 29 -16.99 10.05 -9.80
C GLY A 29 -15.86 9.66 -8.84
N ASP A 30 -14.66 9.54 -9.43
CA ASP A 30 -13.37 9.18 -8.85
C ASP A 30 -12.41 10.39 -8.77
N ARG A 31 -12.89 11.60 -9.07
CA ARG A 31 -12.06 12.81 -9.16
C ARG A 31 -12.50 13.91 -8.23
N ILE A 32 -11.53 14.69 -7.77
CA ILE A 32 -11.77 15.96 -7.09
C ILE A 32 -12.19 17.00 -8.14
N ALA A 33 -13.45 17.43 -8.08
CA ALA A 33 -14.01 18.43 -9.00
C ALA A 33 -13.70 19.87 -8.58
N ALA A 34 -13.67 20.15 -7.27
CA ALA A 34 -13.36 21.47 -6.73
C ALA A 34 -12.92 21.41 -5.27
N VAL A 35 -12.12 22.40 -4.85
CA VAL A 35 -11.72 22.61 -3.46
C VAL A 35 -11.78 24.11 -3.16
N GLY A 36 -12.48 24.49 -2.09
CA GLY A 36 -12.63 25.91 -1.75
C GLY A 36 -13.39 26.14 -0.45
N LYS A 37 -13.92 27.35 -0.29
CA LYS A 37 -14.78 27.69 0.86
C LYS A 37 -16.12 26.98 0.75
N ARG A 38 -16.62 26.48 1.88
CA ARG A 38 -17.88 25.73 1.99
C ARG A 38 -19.03 26.38 1.24
N GLU A 39 -19.35 27.64 1.55
CA GLU A 39 -20.50 28.33 0.95
C GLU A 39 -20.38 28.51 -0.56
N GLU A 40 -19.17 28.64 -1.09
CA GLU A 40 -18.96 28.68 -2.54
C GLU A 40 -19.23 27.32 -3.18
N MET A 41 -18.69 26.24 -2.61
CA MET A 41 -18.89 24.88 -3.13
C MET A 41 -20.38 24.49 -3.08
N LYS A 42 -21.08 24.82 -1.99
CA LYS A 42 -22.52 24.57 -1.83
C LYS A 42 -23.38 25.25 -2.89
N ARG A 43 -23.02 26.47 -3.30
CA ARG A 43 -23.75 27.19 -4.36
C ARG A 43 -23.46 26.63 -5.74
N ARG A 44 -22.21 26.19 -5.99
CA ARG A 44 -21.78 25.65 -7.29
C ARG A 44 -22.29 24.24 -7.54
N PHE A 45 -22.49 23.45 -6.48
CA PHE A 45 -22.90 22.04 -6.53
C PHE A 45 -24.11 21.81 -5.60
N PRO A 46 -25.27 22.44 -5.87
CA PRO A 46 -26.41 22.40 -4.94
C PRO A 46 -26.99 20.99 -4.73
N ASP A 47 -26.90 20.14 -5.75
CA ASP A 47 -27.55 18.82 -5.81
C ASP A 47 -26.66 17.66 -5.32
N TYR A 48 -25.41 17.93 -4.95
CA TYR A 48 -24.47 16.88 -4.52
C TYR A 48 -24.76 16.48 -3.06
N GLU A 49 -24.56 15.20 -2.74
CA GLU A 49 -24.69 14.70 -1.37
C GLU A 49 -23.66 15.37 -0.45
N ARG A 50 -23.96 15.43 0.85
CA ARG A 50 -23.17 16.23 1.79
C ARG A 50 -22.71 15.37 2.96
N TYR A 51 -21.43 15.48 3.26
CA TYR A 51 -20.80 14.94 4.45
C TYR A 51 -20.27 16.10 5.30
N ASP A 52 -20.73 16.20 6.55
CA ASP A 52 -20.29 17.23 7.49
C ASP A 52 -19.02 16.76 8.23
N ALA A 53 -17.87 17.34 7.88
CA ALA A 53 -16.56 17.07 8.49
C ALA A 53 -16.22 18.04 9.63
N LYS A 54 -17.22 18.62 10.30
CA LYS A 54 -17.05 19.59 11.38
C LYS A 54 -16.03 19.14 12.43
N GLY A 55 -15.04 19.99 12.70
CA GLY A 55 -14.00 19.71 13.70
C GLY A 55 -12.94 18.70 13.24
N GLY A 56 -13.07 18.16 12.02
CA GLY A 56 -12.09 17.31 11.37
C GLY A 56 -11.13 18.07 10.47
N ILE A 57 -10.04 17.38 10.12
CA ILE A 57 -9.08 17.81 9.11
C ILE A 57 -9.27 16.92 7.88
N ILE A 58 -9.34 17.54 6.71
CA ILE A 58 -9.33 16.84 5.42
C ILE A 58 -7.95 17.02 4.81
N LEU A 59 -7.27 15.90 4.56
CA LEU A 59 -5.95 15.83 3.92
C LEU A 59 -5.99 14.85 2.74
N PRO A 60 -5.08 14.98 1.75
CA PRO A 60 -4.76 13.88 0.87
C PRO A 60 -4.39 12.65 1.70
N GLY A 61 -4.82 11.46 1.28
CA GLY A 61 -4.42 10.23 1.94
C GLY A 61 -2.91 10.05 1.92
N LEU A 62 -2.36 9.39 2.94
CA LEU A 62 -0.93 9.16 3.04
C LEU A 62 -0.47 8.17 1.96
N VAL A 63 0.76 8.35 1.50
CA VAL A 63 1.41 7.46 0.53
C VAL A 63 2.61 6.81 1.21
N ASP A 64 2.55 5.50 1.38
CA ASP A 64 3.67 4.72 1.91
C ASP A 64 4.59 4.29 0.77
N CYS A 65 5.73 4.98 0.65
CA CYS A 65 6.63 4.80 -0.48
C CYS A 65 7.43 3.48 -0.47
N HIS A 66 7.39 2.69 0.61
CA HIS A 66 8.14 1.42 0.69
C HIS A 66 7.60 0.50 1.79
N VAL A 67 7.01 -0.63 1.39
CA VAL A 67 6.41 -1.63 2.29
C VAL A 67 6.94 -3.04 1.99
N HIS A 68 6.91 -3.88 3.03
CA HIS A 68 7.11 -5.33 2.99
C HIS A 68 5.92 -6.04 3.66
N MET A 69 4.81 -6.18 2.94
CA MET A 69 3.53 -6.66 3.44
C MET A 69 3.63 -8.04 4.10
N SER A 70 4.38 -8.96 3.50
CA SER A 70 4.57 -10.31 4.05
C SER A 70 5.22 -10.31 5.44
N GLN A 71 5.90 -9.23 5.84
CA GLN A 71 6.50 -9.14 7.17
C GLN A 71 5.48 -8.77 8.25
N ALA A 72 4.23 -8.43 7.90
CA ALA A 72 3.19 -8.09 8.87
C ALA A 72 2.91 -9.22 9.88
N LEU A 73 2.90 -10.49 9.43
CA LEU A 73 2.65 -11.66 10.29
C LEU A 73 3.76 -11.98 11.29
N ILE A 74 4.97 -11.45 11.08
CA ILE A 74 6.16 -11.79 11.88
C ILE A 74 6.66 -10.59 12.70
N ARG A 75 5.79 -9.60 12.90
CA ARG A 75 6.08 -8.44 13.74
C ARG A 75 6.47 -8.89 15.14
N GLY A 76 7.62 -8.41 15.62
CA GLY A 76 8.15 -8.75 16.95
C GLY A 76 8.88 -10.10 17.04
N CYS A 77 9.02 -10.86 15.95
CA CYS A 77 9.70 -12.16 15.99
C CYS A 77 11.24 -12.08 15.98
N ALA A 78 11.81 -10.91 15.69
CA ALA A 78 13.25 -10.74 15.46
C ALA A 78 13.81 -9.41 16.00
N ASP A 79 13.24 -8.86 17.06
CA ASP A 79 13.64 -7.54 17.58
C ASP A 79 15.06 -7.54 18.17
N ASN A 80 15.64 -6.34 18.28
CA ASN A 80 16.93 -6.08 18.92
C ASN A 80 18.14 -6.79 18.27
N LEU A 81 18.12 -6.95 16.95
CA LEU A 81 19.20 -7.55 16.16
C LEU A 81 19.78 -6.55 15.16
N ALA A 82 21.07 -6.69 14.85
CA ALA A 82 21.67 -6.02 13.69
C ALA A 82 21.08 -6.60 12.40
N LEU A 83 21.14 -5.85 11.30
CA LEU A 83 20.47 -6.20 10.03
C LEU A 83 20.76 -7.65 9.56
N VAL A 84 22.02 -8.08 9.54
CA VAL A 84 22.37 -9.43 9.05
C VAL A 84 21.80 -10.53 9.96
N ASP A 85 21.85 -10.34 11.28
CA ASP A 85 21.28 -11.29 12.24
C ASP A 85 19.76 -11.30 12.21
N TRP A 86 19.15 -10.12 12.01
CA TRP A 86 17.72 -9.94 11.78
C TRP A 86 17.26 -10.68 10.51
N LEU A 87 17.94 -10.49 9.39
CA LEU A 87 17.66 -11.16 8.11
C LEU A 87 17.73 -12.68 8.24
N LYS A 88 18.75 -13.21 8.93
CA LYS A 88 18.88 -14.66 9.22
C LYS A 88 17.68 -15.22 9.98
N ARG A 89 16.98 -14.41 10.79
CA ARG A 89 15.74 -14.80 11.49
C ARG A 89 14.51 -14.62 10.61
N VAL A 90 14.38 -13.47 9.96
CA VAL A 90 13.24 -13.12 9.10
C VAL A 90 13.13 -14.06 7.91
N TRP A 91 14.23 -14.34 7.20
CA TRP A 91 14.22 -15.29 6.08
C TRP A 91 13.81 -16.70 6.50
N ARG A 92 14.11 -17.11 7.74
CA ARG A 92 13.63 -18.41 8.26
C ARG A 92 12.12 -18.39 8.46
N CYS A 93 11.56 -17.33 9.01
CA CYS A 93 10.11 -17.22 9.16
C CYS A 93 9.41 -17.17 7.80
N GLN A 94 9.80 -16.22 6.95
CA GLN A 94 9.15 -16.00 5.66
C GLN A 94 9.38 -17.15 4.67
N GLY A 95 10.54 -17.81 4.71
CA GLY A 95 10.83 -18.96 3.85
C GLY A 95 10.00 -20.20 4.12
N ASN A 96 9.18 -20.19 5.18
CA ASN A 96 8.22 -21.23 5.51
C ASN A 96 6.77 -20.81 5.24
N PHE A 97 6.53 -19.62 4.69
CA PHE A 97 5.19 -19.18 4.34
C PHE A 97 4.60 -20.07 3.23
N SER A 98 3.29 -20.26 3.31
CA SER A 98 2.44 -20.67 2.21
C SER A 98 1.93 -19.45 1.43
N GLU A 99 1.28 -19.69 0.29
CA GLU A 99 0.57 -18.63 -0.45
C GLU A 99 -0.57 -18.04 0.38
N GLU A 100 -1.21 -18.85 1.23
CA GLU A 100 -2.26 -18.41 2.15
C GLU A 100 -1.70 -17.42 3.18
N ASP A 101 -0.52 -17.72 3.76
CA ASP A 101 0.15 -16.80 4.68
C ASP A 101 0.48 -15.46 4.02
N GLY A 102 0.93 -15.49 2.76
CA GLY A 102 1.19 -14.27 1.99
C GLY A 102 -0.05 -13.42 1.78
N LYS A 103 -1.18 -14.04 1.43
CA LYS A 103 -2.47 -13.35 1.31
C LYS A 103 -2.93 -12.74 2.64
N VAL A 104 -2.93 -13.53 3.72
CA VAL A 104 -3.35 -13.04 5.06
C VAL A 104 -2.44 -11.92 5.56
N ALA A 105 -1.13 -12.00 5.30
CA ALA A 105 -0.20 -10.92 5.63
C ALA A 105 -0.52 -9.62 4.89
N ALA A 106 -0.86 -9.70 3.61
CA ALA A 106 -1.28 -8.54 2.82
C ALA A 106 -2.59 -7.95 3.35
N GLU A 107 -3.61 -8.77 3.60
CA GLU A 107 -4.89 -8.32 4.17
C GLU A 107 -4.70 -7.58 5.51
N LEU A 108 -3.87 -8.12 6.40
CA LEU A 108 -3.54 -7.49 7.67
C LEU A 108 -2.82 -6.15 7.47
N CYS A 109 -1.80 -6.11 6.60
CA CYS A 109 -1.04 -4.89 6.32
C CYS A 109 -1.93 -3.80 5.72
N ILE A 110 -2.78 -4.15 4.75
CA ILE A 110 -3.72 -3.24 4.11
C ILE A 110 -4.73 -2.68 5.11
N LEU A 111 -5.29 -3.52 5.98
CA LEU A 111 -6.23 -3.08 7.01
C LEU A 111 -5.60 -2.03 7.93
N GLU A 112 -4.36 -2.25 8.37
CA GLU A 112 -3.62 -1.28 9.20
C GLU A 112 -3.32 0.02 8.45
N MET A 113 -2.91 -0.07 7.17
CA MET A 113 -2.68 1.09 6.30
C MET A 113 -3.93 1.96 6.17
N ILE A 114 -5.09 1.35 5.85
CA ILE A 114 -6.37 2.06 5.75
C ILE A 114 -6.75 2.69 7.09
N LYS A 115 -6.62 1.95 8.21
CA LYS A 115 -6.94 2.44 9.56
C LYS A 115 -6.08 3.63 9.99
N SER A 116 -4.88 3.75 9.45
CA SER A 116 -3.92 4.82 9.73
C SER A 116 -3.92 5.94 8.70
N GLY A 117 -4.81 5.88 7.69
CA GLY A 117 -4.97 6.95 6.70
C GLY A 117 -4.07 6.83 5.46
N THR A 118 -3.40 5.69 5.28
CA THR A 118 -2.66 5.37 4.04
C THR A 118 -3.63 4.92 2.96
N THR A 119 -3.48 5.49 1.77
CA THR A 119 -4.37 5.26 0.62
C THR A 119 -3.64 4.77 -0.62
N ALA A 120 -2.32 4.89 -0.64
CA ALA A 120 -1.46 4.34 -1.68
C ALA A 120 -0.16 3.80 -1.07
N PHE A 121 0.39 2.73 -1.64
CA PHE A 121 1.69 2.21 -1.20
C PHE A 121 2.52 1.56 -2.31
N VAL A 122 3.80 1.29 -2.01
CA VAL A 122 4.72 0.55 -2.88
C VAL A 122 5.23 -0.70 -2.17
N GLU A 123 4.82 -1.88 -2.63
CA GLU A 123 5.35 -3.16 -2.16
C GLU A 123 6.55 -3.60 -3.00
N THR A 124 7.63 -3.98 -2.34
CA THR A 124 8.93 -4.21 -3.00
C THR A 124 9.48 -5.62 -2.90
N MET A 125 8.82 -6.53 -2.16
CA MET A 125 9.41 -7.81 -1.73
C MET A 125 8.45 -9.00 -1.82
N ILE A 126 7.57 -9.07 -2.82
CA ILE A 126 6.77 -10.28 -3.01
C ILE A 126 7.67 -11.39 -3.56
N ALA A 127 8.03 -12.37 -2.73
CA ALA A 127 8.71 -13.58 -3.17
C ALA A 127 7.71 -14.60 -3.73
N SER A 128 8.17 -15.50 -4.60
CA SER A 128 7.34 -16.46 -5.34
C SER A 128 6.47 -17.29 -4.39
N ARG A 129 7.08 -17.75 -3.29
CA ARG A 129 6.43 -18.56 -2.26
C ARG A 129 5.25 -17.87 -1.58
N TYR A 130 5.21 -16.53 -1.54
CA TYR A 130 4.13 -15.79 -0.88
C TYR A 130 2.84 -15.78 -1.70
N GLY A 131 2.87 -16.22 -2.97
CA GLY A 131 1.68 -16.24 -3.82
C GLY A 131 1.25 -14.84 -4.27
N PHE A 132 1.89 -14.31 -5.31
CA PHE A 132 1.62 -12.96 -5.81
C PHE A 132 0.14 -12.72 -6.14
N ASN A 133 -0.53 -13.70 -6.74
CA ASN A 133 -1.94 -13.57 -7.13
C ASN A 133 -2.88 -13.36 -5.94
N GLY A 134 -2.65 -14.05 -4.82
CA GLY A 134 -3.45 -13.87 -3.62
C GLY A 134 -3.26 -12.48 -3.01
N ILE A 135 -2.03 -12.00 -3.00
CA ILE A 135 -1.67 -10.65 -2.54
C ILE A 135 -2.29 -9.58 -3.44
N ALA A 136 -2.16 -9.71 -4.76
CA ALA A 136 -2.73 -8.76 -5.71
C ALA A 136 -4.26 -8.71 -5.63
N GLN A 137 -4.92 -9.86 -5.44
CA GLN A 137 -6.36 -9.90 -5.21
C GLN A 137 -6.76 -9.21 -3.90
N ALA A 138 -5.99 -9.39 -2.81
CA ALA A 138 -6.26 -8.70 -1.55
C ALA A 138 -6.15 -7.17 -1.68
N VAL A 139 -5.24 -6.68 -2.53
CA VAL A 139 -5.14 -5.26 -2.87
C VAL A 139 -6.39 -4.80 -3.62
N ASP A 140 -6.77 -5.50 -4.69
CA ASP A 140 -7.96 -5.18 -5.50
C ASP A 140 -9.25 -5.16 -4.64
N ASP A 141 -9.47 -6.23 -3.86
CA ASP A 141 -10.64 -6.37 -2.97
C ASP A 141 -10.76 -5.23 -1.96
N SER A 142 -9.64 -4.62 -1.56
CA SER A 142 -9.62 -3.54 -0.57
C SER A 142 -9.87 -2.14 -1.13
N GLY A 143 -9.70 -1.96 -2.45
CA GLY A 143 -9.76 -0.66 -3.12
C GLY A 143 -8.61 0.31 -2.78
N ILE A 144 -7.56 -0.14 -2.07
CA ILE A 144 -6.36 0.67 -1.86
C ILE A 144 -5.53 0.72 -3.15
N ARG A 145 -4.81 1.83 -3.37
CA ARG A 145 -3.92 1.98 -4.52
C ARG A 145 -2.55 1.34 -4.23
N ALA A 146 -1.97 0.61 -5.17
CA ALA A 146 -0.67 0.01 -4.95
C ALA A 146 0.20 -0.08 -6.20
N ALA A 147 1.52 0.01 -6.00
CA ALA A 147 2.51 -0.52 -6.93
C ALA A 147 3.11 -1.79 -6.32
N LEU A 148 2.92 -2.93 -6.98
CA LEU A 148 3.39 -4.23 -6.48
C LEU A 148 4.60 -4.70 -7.28
N SER A 149 5.63 -5.15 -6.57
CA SER A 149 6.84 -5.71 -7.16
C SER A 149 7.14 -7.10 -6.63
N LYS A 150 7.44 -8.01 -7.56
CA LYS A 150 7.98 -9.33 -7.28
C LYS A 150 9.50 -9.20 -7.16
N ILE A 151 10.07 -9.64 -6.04
CA ILE A 151 11.53 -9.58 -5.84
C ILE A 151 12.24 -10.70 -6.59
N VAL A 152 13.41 -10.41 -7.15
CA VAL A 152 14.31 -11.43 -7.71
C VAL A 152 15.31 -11.85 -6.63
N MET A 153 15.21 -13.10 -6.19
CA MET A 153 15.97 -13.67 -5.06
C MET A 153 16.93 -14.77 -5.52
N ASP A 154 17.72 -14.49 -6.56
CA ASP A 154 18.59 -15.47 -7.24
C ASP A 154 19.98 -15.67 -6.61
N ASN A 155 20.31 -14.84 -5.61
CA ASN A 155 21.58 -14.88 -4.91
C ASN A 155 21.38 -15.25 -3.43
N PRO A 156 21.90 -16.40 -2.96
CA PRO A 156 21.77 -16.83 -1.56
C PRO A 156 22.71 -16.09 -0.60
N GLY A 157 23.49 -15.13 -1.09
CA GLY A 157 24.42 -14.32 -0.30
C GLY A 157 23.90 -12.91 -0.01
N PHE A 158 24.40 -12.31 1.07
CA PHE A 158 24.15 -10.92 1.43
C PHE A 158 25.34 -10.36 2.23
N GLY A 159 25.70 -9.09 2.01
CA GLY A 159 26.76 -8.43 2.78
C GLY A 159 28.14 -9.09 2.67
N GLY A 160 28.43 -9.83 1.60
CA GLY A 160 29.70 -10.56 1.40
C GLY A 160 29.73 -11.96 2.01
N GLU A 161 28.71 -12.38 2.76
CA GLU A 161 28.55 -13.77 3.22
C GLU A 161 27.71 -14.56 2.21
N TYR A 162 28.19 -15.74 1.81
CA TYR A 162 27.47 -16.65 0.93
C TYR A 162 26.70 -17.71 1.72
N GLY A 163 25.48 -18.04 1.28
CA GLY A 163 24.68 -19.13 1.88
C GLY A 163 24.02 -18.79 3.21
N ILE A 164 23.82 -17.49 3.50
CA ILE A 164 23.16 -17.05 4.74
C ILE A 164 21.65 -16.96 4.61
N MET A 165 21.14 -16.89 3.39
CA MET A 165 19.72 -16.89 3.11
C MET A 165 19.13 -18.27 3.41
N TYR A 166 17.97 -18.30 4.06
CA TYR A 166 17.29 -19.56 4.35
C TYR A 166 16.87 -20.25 3.02
N PRO A 167 17.02 -21.59 2.86
CA PRO A 167 16.74 -22.25 1.59
C PRO A 167 15.34 -22.00 1.01
N GLY A 168 14.32 -21.83 1.86
CA GLY A 168 12.96 -21.51 1.41
C GLY A 168 12.77 -20.11 0.82
N GLN A 169 13.78 -19.24 0.91
CA GLN A 169 13.82 -17.88 0.37
C GLN A 169 14.70 -17.75 -0.88
N VAL A 170 15.51 -18.75 -1.19
CA VAL A 170 16.36 -18.74 -2.38
C VAL A 170 15.54 -19.20 -3.57
N GLU A 171 15.60 -18.45 -4.66
CA GLU A 171 14.89 -18.76 -5.90
C GLU A 171 15.89 -19.04 -7.02
N GLU A 172 15.47 -19.87 -7.98
CA GLU A 172 16.25 -20.04 -9.20
C GLU A 172 16.14 -18.78 -10.07
N LYS A 173 17.27 -18.35 -10.64
CA LYS A 173 17.37 -17.11 -11.42
C LYS A 173 16.30 -16.96 -12.52
N GLU A 174 16.27 -17.91 -13.47
CA GLU A 174 15.41 -17.78 -14.65
C GLU A 174 13.92 -17.86 -14.29
N PRO A 175 13.45 -18.79 -13.43
CA PRO A 175 12.08 -18.76 -12.92
C PRO A 175 11.74 -17.47 -12.17
N SER A 176 12.64 -17.00 -11.31
CA SER A 176 12.44 -15.80 -10.49
C SER A 176 12.21 -14.55 -11.34
N ILE A 177 13.00 -14.38 -12.41
CA ILE A 177 12.84 -13.28 -13.38
C ILE A 177 11.57 -13.46 -14.21
N SER A 178 11.33 -14.68 -14.72
CA SER A 178 10.17 -14.97 -15.57
C SER A 178 8.85 -14.71 -14.84
N GLU A 179 8.77 -15.06 -13.56
CA GLU A 179 7.59 -14.79 -12.74
C GLU A 179 7.38 -13.30 -12.50
N ALA A 180 8.45 -12.52 -12.29
CA ALA A 180 8.34 -11.07 -12.14
C ALA A 180 7.71 -10.42 -13.38
N LEU A 181 8.15 -10.85 -14.58
CA LEU A 181 7.59 -10.39 -15.85
C LEU A 181 6.13 -10.85 -16.02
N ALA A 182 5.83 -12.11 -15.73
CA ALA A 182 4.48 -12.65 -15.83
C ALA A 182 3.49 -11.95 -14.90
N MET A 183 3.91 -11.60 -13.67
CA MET A 183 3.07 -10.87 -12.73
C MET A 183 2.85 -9.43 -13.19
N HIS A 184 3.86 -8.79 -13.76
CA HIS A 184 3.69 -7.47 -14.39
C HIS A 184 2.69 -7.53 -15.54
N GLU A 185 2.86 -8.45 -16.49
CA GLU A 185 1.94 -8.60 -17.63
C GLU A 185 0.50 -8.88 -17.19
N LYS A 186 0.32 -9.67 -16.13
CA LYS A 186 -1.01 -10.03 -15.62
C LYS A 186 -1.70 -8.89 -14.87
N TRP A 187 -0.99 -8.19 -13.99
CA TRP A 187 -1.61 -7.30 -13.00
C TRP A 187 -1.44 -5.81 -13.30
N GLN A 188 -0.57 -5.43 -14.23
CA GLN A 188 -0.41 -4.04 -14.61
C GLN A 188 -1.73 -3.47 -15.17
N GLY A 189 -2.33 -2.55 -14.42
CA GLY A 189 -3.60 -1.92 -14.80
C GLY A 189 -4.83 -2.85 -14.75
N ALA A 190 -4.73 -3.99 -14.04
CA ALA A 190 -5.82 -4.95 -13.92
C ALA A 190 -6.91 -4.55 -12.91
N ALA A 191 -6.62 -3.58 -12.03
CA ALA A 191 -7.53 -3.05 -11.00
C ALA A 191 -7.80 -1.54 -11.22
N GLU A 192 -8.83 -1.00 -10.56
CA GLU A 192 -9.21 0.42 -10.65
C GLU A 192 -8.45 1.35 -9.66
N GLY A 193 -7.47 0.79 -8.94
CA GLY A 193 -6.63 1.46 -7.93
C GLY A 193 -5.18 1.63 -8.36
#